data_AF-A0A7X8JL68-F1
#
_entry.id   AF-A0A7X8JL68-F1
#
_cell.length_a   1.000
_cell.length_b   1.000
_cell.length_c   1.000
_cell.angle_alpha   90.00
_cell.angle_beta   90.00
_cell.angle_gamma   90.00
#
_symmetry.space_group_name_H-M   'P 1'
#
loop_
_entity.id
_entity.type
_entity.pdbx_description
1 polymer ?
#
loop_
_entity_poly.entity_id
_entity_poly.type
_entity_poly.pdbx_seq_one_letter_code
_entity_poly.pdbx_strand_id
1 'polypeptide(L)'
;MIKKLLILFLVLISTNSFARIGDNNGYWIISQKDYNDRISKGKDVLLRRYFIVPSIDKEFKDILETKDEKALLAKFSFMLNKNKASWIDKYINNCDNSLDINNLIKGLYYFSKKQYNQAIVHVEKVENKKYRFLQLLITADCNYEMLEDKKNYKTIIGAYQVALDCTDNKQYKTIINNRIKYIKYQ
;
A
#
# COMPACT_ATOMS: atom_id res chain seq x y z
N MET A 1 -7.72 -15.08 40.73
CA MET A 1 -6.69 -14.54 39.82
C MET A 1 -7.01 -14.78 38.34
N ILE A 2 -7.42 -15.99 37.94
CA ILE A 2 -7.70 -16.38 36.55
C ILE A 2 -8.80 -15.54 35.85
N LYS A 3 -9.88 -15.16 36.55
CA LYS A 3 -10.96 -14.32 35.97
C LYS A 3 -10.48 -12.92 35.52
N LYS A 4 -9.56 -12.29 36.26
CA LYS A 4 -9.02 -10.97 35.89
C LYS A 4 -8.09 -11.07 34.66
N LEU A 5 -7.35 -12.17 34.53
CA LEU A 5 -6.49 -12.43 33.37
C LEU A 5 -7.31 -12.67 32.09
N LEU A 6 -8.42 -13.40 32.19
CA LEU A 6 -9.35 -13.66 31.09
C LEU A 6 -10.04 -12.38 30.59
N ILE A 7 -10.44 -11.49 31.51
CA ILE A 7 -11.02 -10.19 31.16
C ILE A 7 -9.97 -9.31 30.47
N LEU A 8 -8.71 -9.32 30.94
CA LEU A 8 -7.63 -8.57 30.28
C LEU A 8 -7.37 -9.09 28.85
N PHE A 9 -7.41 -10.41 28.64
CA PHE A 9 -7.29 -11.03 27.31
C PHE A 9 -8.46 -10.66 26.40
N LEU A 10 -9.70 -10.70 26.92
CA LEU A 10 -10.89 -10.28 26.17
C LEU A 10 -10.86 -8.80 25.81
N VAL A 11 -10.36 -7.94 26.70
CA VAL A 11 -10.17 -6.51 26.44
C VAL A 11 -9.08 -6.29 25.38
N LEU A 12 -7.93 -6.99 25.47
CA LEU A 12 -6.86 -6.95 24.47
C LEU A 12 -7.28 -7.49 23.10
N ILE A 13 -8.19 -8.46 23.04
CA ILE A 13 -8.78 -8.94 21.78
C ILE A 13 -9.83 -7.94 21.25
N SER A 14 -10.59 -7.28 22.14
CA SER A 14 -11.62 -6.31 21.75
C SER A 14 -11.09 -4.94 21.34
N THR A 15 -9.88 -4.56 21.76
CA THR A 15 -9.20 -3.33 21.30
C THR A 15 -8.46 -3.53 19.98
N ASN A 16 -8.32 -4.78 19.50
CA ASN A 16 -8.22 -5.03 18.07
C ASN A 16 -9.60 -4.83 17.45
N SER A 17 -10.15 -3.61 17.53
CA SER A 17 -11.10 -3.18 16.53
C SER A 17 -10.41 -3.46 15.21
N PHE A 18 -10.88 -4.47 14.47
CA PHE A 18 -10.27 -4.86 13.20
C PHE A 18 -10.32 -3.62 12.32
N ALA A 19 -9.22 -2.86 12.28
CA ALA A 19 -9.06 -1.78 11.35
C ALA A 19 -9.35 -2.39 9.99
N ARG A 20 -10.28 -1.80 9.24
CA ARG A 20 -10.59 -2.30 7.91
C ARG A 20 -9.27 -2.38 7.15
N ILE A 21 -9.02 -3.45 6.39
CA ILE A 21 -7.85 -3.49 5.53
C ILE A 21 -7.99 -2.33 4.54
N GLY A 22 -7.10 -1.34 4.65
CA GLY A 22 -7.20 -0.07 3.92
C GLY A 22 -7.74 1.13 4.71
N ASP A 23 -8.09 0.99 6.00
CA ASP A 23 -8.37 2.11 6.91
C ASP A 23 -7.06 2.76 7.38
N ASN A 24 -6.30 3.22 6.39
CA ASN A 24 -5.05 3.91 6.59
C ASN A 24 -5.33 5.40 6.49
N ASN A 25 -5.52 6.04 7.64
CA ASN A 25 -5.55 7.49 7.78
C ASN A 25 -4.31 8.08 7.09
N GLY A 26 -4.46 8.50 5.84
CA GLY A 26 -3.40 9.06 5.00
C GLY A 26 -3.23 8.42 3.61
N TYR A 27 -3.59 7.15 3.39
CA TYR A 27 -3.32 6.43 2.14
C TYR A 27 -4.58 6.02 1.37
N TRP A 28 -4.61 6.31 0.07
CA TRP A 28 -5.75 5.99 -0.81
C TRP A 28 -5.32 5.19 -2.03
N ILE A 29 -5.93 4.02 -2.23
CA ILE A 29 -5.82 3.28 -3.50
C ILE A 29 -6.87 3.85 -4.46
N ILE A 30 -6.43 4.22 -5.65
CA ILE A 30 -7.28 4.87 -6.64
C ILE A 30 -6.98 4.33 -8.03
N SER A 31 -8.01 4.19 -8.87
CA SER A 31 -7.82 3.80 -10.26
C SER A 31 -7.12 4.93 -11.04
N GLN A 32 -6.39 4.58 -12.10
CA GLN A 32 -5.77 5.56 -12.99
C GLN A 32 -6.77 6.57 -13.55
N LYS A 33 -7.96 6.11 -13.93
CA LYS A 33 -9.06 6.95 -14.42
C LYS A 33 -9.51 7.95 -13.37
N ASP A 34 -9.82 7.48 -12.15
CA ASP A 34 -10.32 8.35 -11.08
C ASP A 34 -9.26 9.35 -10.61
N TYR A 35 -7.98 8.96 -10.64
CA TYR A 35 -6.87 9.86 -10.34
C TYR A 35 -6.77 10.99 -11.36
N ASN A 36 -6.82 10.67 -12.65
CA ASN A 36 -6.80 11.64 -13.73
C ASN A 36 -7.99 12.61 -13.64
N ASP A 37 -9.19 12.09 -13.36
CA ASP A 37 -10.41 12.88 -13.18
C ASP A 37 -10.34 13.84 -11.99
N ARG A 38 -9.59 13.48 -10.92
CA ARG A 38 -9.38 14.35 -9.77
C ARG A 38 -8.40 15.47 -10.09
N ILE A 39 -7.29 15.16 -10.76
CA ILE A 39 -6.31 16.16 -11.19
C ILE A 39 -6.96 17.17 -12.13
N SER A 40 -7.70 16.71 -13.13
CA SER A 40 -8.34 17.59 -14.12
C SER A 40 -9.36 18.55 -13.50
N LYS A 41 -9.99 18.13 -12.39
CA LYS A 41 -10.95 18.95 -11.62
C LYS A 41 -10.27 19.85 -10.58
N GLY A 42 -8.94 19.93 -10.55
CA GLY A 42 -8.19 20.74 -9.59
C GLY A 42 -8.39 20.30 -8.13
N LYS A 43 -8.86 19.07 -7.89
CA LYS A 43 -9.05 18.58 -6.52
C LYS A 43 -7.70 18.35 -5.88
N ASP A 44 -7.56 18.83 -4.65
CA ASP A 44 -6.26 18.80 -4.00
C ASP A 44 -5.77 17.35 -3.75
N VAL A 45 -4.73 16.98 -4.50
CA VAL A 45 -4.01 15.71 -4.42
C VAL A 45 -2.82 15.85 -3.44
N LEU A 46 -2.49 17.07 -2.99
CA LEU A 46 -1.21 17.42 -2.35
C LEU A 46 -1.05 16.85 -0.93
N LEU A 47 -2.13 16.57 -0.22
CA LEU A 47 -2.09 16.09 1.17
C LEU A 47 -2.56 14.64 1.33
N ARG A 48 -2.52 13.85 0.25
CA ARG A 48 -2.92 12.44 0.30
C ARG A 48 -1.91 11.54 -0.37
N ARG A 49 -1.69 10.40 0.27
CA ARG A 49 -0.71 9.41 -0.14
C ARG A 49 -1.36 8.38 -1.05
N TYR A 50 -1.42 8.67 -2.35
CA TYR A 50 -2.06 7.79 -3.32
C TYR A 50 -1.19 6.61 -3.73
N PHE A 51 -1.82 5.45 -3.90
CA PHE A 51 -1.32 4.33 -4.69
C PHE A 51 -2.23 4.20 -5.90
N ILE A 52 -1.68 4.46 -7.09
CA ILE A 52 -2.46 4.45 -8.33
C ILE A 52 -2.35 3.06 -8.95
N VAL A 53 -3.49 2.48 -9.26
CA VAL A 53 -3.58 1.16 -9.88
C VAL A 53 -4.26 1.27 -11.25
N PRO A 54 -3.95 0.39 -12.22
CA PRO A 54 -4.52 0.48 -13.57
C PRO A 54 -6.06 0.46 -13.56
N SER A 55 -6.64 -0.44 -12.78
CA SER A 55 -8.09 -0.56 -12.61
C SER A 55 -8.45 -1.10 -11.22
N ILE A 56 -9.69 -0.83 -10.80
CA ILE A 56 -10.31 -1.40 -9.60
C ILE A 56 -11.61 -2.03 -10.09
N ASP A 57 -11.58 -3.34 -10.36
CA ASP A 57 -12.64 -3.97 -11.14
C ASP A 57 -13.13 -5.27 -10.48
N LYS A 58 -14.46 -5.39 -10.39
CA LYS A 58 -15.17 -6.54 -9.81
C LYS A 58 -15.08 -7.76 -10.72
N GLU A 59 -14.90 -7.59 -12.02
CA GLU A 59 -14.87 -8.67 -13.01
C GLU A 59 -13.73 -9.66 -12.73
N PHE A 60 -12.60 -9.17 -12.20
CA PHE A 60 -11.45 -10.03 -11.86
C PHE A 60 -11.62 -10.81 -10.53
N LYS A 61 -12.74 -10.67 -9.81
CA LYS A 61 -12.93 -11.30 -8.49
C LYS A 61 -12.83 -12.82 -8.51
N ASP A 62 -13.27 -13.43 -9.61
CA ASP A 62 -13.39 -14.89 -9.75
C ASP A 62 -12.16 -15.53 -10.42
N ILE A 63 -11.13 -14.74 -10.78
CA ILE A 63 -9.89 -15.29 -11.35
C ILE A 63 -9.15 -16.08 -10.28
N LEU A 64 -9.09 -17.40 -10.43
CA LEU A 64 -8.40 -18.28 -9.49
C LEU A 64 -6.91 -18.40 -9.82
N GLU A 65 -6.58 -18.61 -11.09
CA GLU A 65 -5.22 -18.82 -11.57
C GLU A 65 -5.01 -18.04 -12.87
N THR A 66 -4.12 -17.05 -12.83
CA THR A 66 -3.67 -16.33 -14.02
C THR A 66 -2.24 -15.87 -13.84
N LYS A 67 -1.52 -15.71 -14.94
CA LYS A 67 -0.23 -15.03 -15.00
C LYS A 67 -0.35 -13.57 -15.45
N ASP A 68 -1.57 -13.11 -15.75
CA ASP A 68 -1.81 -11.70 -16.07
C ASP A 68 -1.68 -10.83 -14.81
N GLU A 69 -0.53 -10.19 -14.69
CA GLU A 69 -0.20 -9.34 -13.56
C GLU A 69 -1.14 -8.13 -13.41
N LYS A 70 -1.68 -7.60 -14.51
CA LYS A 70 -2.65 -6.49 -14.44
C LYS A 70 -3.95 -6.95 -13.82
N ALA A 71 -4.44 -8.13 -14.23
CA ALA A 71 -5.64 -8.73 -13.66
C ALA A 71 -5.46 -9.05 -12.17
N LEU A 72 -4.30 -9.58 -11.78
CA LEU A 72 -3.97 -9.86 -10.37
C LEU A 72 -3.97 -8.58 -9.51
N LEU A 73 -3.32 -7.51 -9.98
CA LEU A 73 -3.29 -6.24 -9.27
C LEU A 73 -4.68 -5.60 -9.19
N ALA A 74 -5.47 -5.66 -10.27
CA ALA A 74 -6.84 -5.15 -10.30
C ALA A 74 -7.75 -5.89 -9.31
N LYS A 75 -7.67 -7.23 -9.29
CA LYS A 75 -8.37 -8.08 -8.31
C LYS A 75 -8.02 -7.69 -6.88
N PHE A 76 -6.72 -7.60 -6.57
CA PHE A 76 -6.26 -7.23 -5.23
C PHE A 76 -6.74 -5.84 -4.83
N SER A 77 -6.64 -4.86 -5.73
CA SER A 77 -7.11 -3.49 -5.51
C SER A 77 -8.61 -3.42 -5.26
N PHE A 78 -9.40 -4.22 -5.97
CA PHE A 78 -10.83 -4.37 -5.72
C PHE A 78 -11.11 -4.94 -4.34
N MET A 79 -10.41 -6.01 -3.94
CA MET A 79 -10.60 -6.63 -2.63
C MET A 79 -10.24 -5.66 -1.49
N LEU A 80 -9.16 -4.89 -1.64
CA LEU A 80 -8.78 -3.83 -0.69
C LEU A 80 -9.84 -2.73 -0.61
N ASN A 81 -10.27 -2.18 -1.75
CA ASN A 81 -11.28 -1.12 -1.80
C ASN A 81 -12.62 -1.55 -1.19
N LYS A 82 -12.98 -2.83 -1.30
CA LYS A 82 -14.21 -3.39 -0.70
C LYS A 82 -13.99 -3.95 0.71
N ASN A 83 -12.80 -3.79 1.29
CA ASN A 83 -12.41 -4.31 2.59
C ASN A 83 -12.76 -5.81 2.76
N LYS A 84 -12.46 -6.63 1.74
CA LYS A 84 -12.74 -8.07 1.74
C LYS A 84 -11.59 -8.84 2.40
N ALA A 85 -11.42 -8.63 3.71
CA ALA A 85 -10.28 -9.15 4.47
C ALA A 85 -10.02 -10.64 4.27
N SER A 86 -11.05 -11.48 4.43
CA SER A 86 -10.93 -12.93 4.27
C SER A 86 -10.54 -13.36 2.85
N TRP A 87 -10.95 -12.60 1.82
CA TRP A 87 -10.60 -12.90 0.43
C TRP A 87 -9.15 -12.54 0.15
N ILE A 88 -8.67 -11.44 0.72
CA ILE A 88 -7.27 -11.03 0.62
C ILE A 88 -6.39 -12.06 1.31
N ASP A 89 -6.71 -12.44 2.54
CA ASP A 89 -5.94 -13.43 3.30
C ASP A 89 -5.87 -14.77 2.52
N LYS A 90 -7.00 -15.23 1.96
CA LYS A 90 -7.03 -16.42 1.09
C LYS A 90 -6.15 -16.25 -0.16
N TYR A 91 -6.20 -15.09 -0.81
CA TYR A 91 -5.38 -14.82 -1.98
C TYR A 91 -3.88 -14.83 -1.65
N ILE A 92 -3.47 -14.13 -0.59
CA ILE A 92 -2.06 -14.01 -0.17
C ILE A 92 -1.44 -15.37 0.18
N ASN A 93 -2.23 -16.27 0.77
CA ASN A 93 -1.78 -17.61 1.14
C ASN A 93 -1.61 -18.56 -0.06
N ASN A 94 -2.31 -18.31 -1.17
CA ASN A 94 -2.33 -19.20 -2.33
C ASN A 94 -1.65 -18.64 -3.58
N CYS A 95 -1.25 -17.36 -3.57
CA CYS A 95 -0.70 -16.73 -4.77
C CYS A 95 0.70 -17.27 -5.11
N ASP A 96 0.96 -17.44 -6.41
CA ASP A 96 2.22 -17.92 -6.96
C ASP A 96 3.38 -16.95 -6.67
N ASN A 97 4.36 -17.38 -5.88
CA ASN A 97 5.52 -16.55 -5.51
C ASN A 97 6.52 -16.34 -6.64
N SER A 98 6.41 -17.07 -7.76
CA SER A 98 7.27 -16.88 -8.93
C SER A 98 6.96 -15.61 -9.71
N LEU A 99 5.76 -15.04 -9.52
CA LEU A 99 5.35 -13.78 -10.15
C LEU A 99 5.71 -12.59 -9.27
N ASP A 100 6.57 -11.70 -9.78
CA ASP A 100 6.99 -10.47 -9.07
C ASP A 100 5.83 -9.61 -8.57
N ILE A 101 4.73 -9.55 -9.32
CA ILE A 101 3.54 -8.79 -8.92
C ILE A 101 2.97 -9.30 -7.59
N ASN A 102 3.07 -10.60 -7.29
CA ASN A 102 2.54 -11.17 -6.05
C ASN A 102 3.39 -10.76 -4.84
N ASN A 103 4.70 -10.57 -5.02
CA ASN A 103 5.56 -9.98 -3.99
C ASN A 103 5.19 -8.50 -3.74
N LEU A 104 4.91 -7.74 -4.80
CA LEU A 104 4.41 -6.36 -4.66
C LEU A 104 3.05 -6.31 -3.94
N ILE A 105 2.11 -7.20 -4.30
CA ILE A 105 0.79 -7.31 -3.69
C ILE A 105 0.91 -7.69 -2.19
N LYS A 106 1.78 -8.64 -1.84
CA LYS A 106 2.09 -8.97 -0.44
C LYS A 106 2.62 -7.75 0.30
N GLY A 107 3.54 -7.02 -0.31
CA GLY A 107 4.03 -5.75 0.18
C GLY A 107 2.92 -4.78 0.57
N LEU A 108 2.03 -4.48 -0.39
CA LEU A 108 0.87 -3.61 -0.18
C LEU A 108 -0.11 -4.14 0.87
N TYR A 109 -0.31 -5.46 0.94
CA TYR A 109 -1.16 -6.10 1.94
C TYR A 109 -0.59 -5.89 3.35
N TYR A 110 0.68 -6.23 3.59
CA TYR A 110 1.32 -6.03 4.89
C TYR A 110 1.42 -4.55 5.26
N PHE A 111 1.67 -3.69 4.26
CA PHE A 111 1.61 -2.25 4.42
C PHE A 111 0.22 -1.79 4.92
N SER A 112 -0.85 -2.31 4.32
CA SER A 112 -2.23 -2.00 4.71
C SER A 112 -2.60 -2.47 6.11
N LYS A 113 -1.89 -3.48 6.65
CA LYS A 113 -2.01 -3.95 8.03
C LYS A 113 -1.03 -3.28 9.00
N LYS A 114 -0.32 -2.23 8.56
CA LYS A 114 0.73 -1.52 9.33
C LYS A 114 1.89 -2.44 9.78
N GLN A 115 2.07 -3.56 9.09
CA GLN A 115 3.16 -4.51 9.32
C GLN A 115 4.35 -4.15 8.42
N TYR A 116 4.95 -2.98 8.66
CA TYR A 116 5.89 -2.34 7.75
C TYR A 116 7.18 -3.16 7.49
N ASN A 117 7.71 -3.83 8.51
CA ASN A 117 8.86 -4.73 8.32
C ASN A 117 8.54 -5.89 7.37
N GLN A 118 7.35 -6.50 7.49
CA GLN A 118 6.91 -7.56 6.59
C GLN A 118 6.65 -7.04 5.17
N ALA A 119 6.10 -5.82 5.06
CA ALA A 119 5.92 -5.17 3.77
C ALA A 119 7.26 -4.99 3.04
N ILE A 120 8.30 -4.50 3.72
CA ILE A 120 9.65 -4.34 3.16
C ILE A 120 10.20 -5.68 2.68
N VAL A 121 10.15 -6.73 3.50
CA VAL A 121 10.65 -8.08 3.15
C VAL A 121 10.05 -8.61 1.84
N HIS A 122 8.78 -8.33 1.57
CA HIS A 122 8.14 -8.74 0.32
C HIS A 122 8.47 -7.82 -0.84
N VAL A 123 8.49 -6.51 -0.62
CA VAL A 123 8.78 -5.51 -1.65
C VAL A 123 10.22 -5.61 -2.16
N GLU A 124 11.18 -5.96 -1.29
CA GLU A 124 12.58 -6.18 -1.68
C GLU A 124 12.78 -7.37 -2.62
N LYS A 125 11.87 -8.35 -2.60
CA LYS A 125 11.89 -9.51 -3.51
C LYS A 125 11.38 -9.21 -4.92
N VAL A 126 10.93 -7.99 -5.18
CA VAL A 126 10.46 -7.58 -6.51
C VAL A 126 11.67 -7.27 -7.39
N GLU A 127 11.95 -8.15 -8.35
CA GLU A 127 13.12 -8.03 -9.24
C GLU A 127 12.79 -7.28 -10.54
N ASN A 128 11.53 -7.34 -10.99
CA ASN A 128 11.11 -6.68 -12.22
C ASN A 128 11.27 -5.16 -12.14
N LYS A 129 12.14 -4.62 -13.01
CA LYS A 129 12.41 -3.18 -13.12
C LYS A 129 11.16 -2.33 -13.38
N LYS A 130 10.11 -2.89 -13.99
CA LYS A 130 8.83 -2.18 -14.21
C LYS A 130 8.16 -1.74 -12.90
N TYR A 131 8.44 -2.44 -11.80
CA TYR A 131 7.91 -2.14 -10.48
C TYR A 131 8.89 -1.40 -9.57
N ARG A 132 10.09 -1.08 -10.05
CA ARG A 132 11.15 -0.45 -9.24
C ARG A 132 10.68 0.84 -8.57
N PHE A 133 9.91 1.66 -9.28
CA PHE A 133 9.32 2.87 -8.69
C PHE A 133 8.42 2.56 -7.50
N LEU A 134 7.46 1.64 -7.66
CA LEU A 134 6.53 1.27 -6.60
C LEU A 134 7.26 0.61 -5.43
N GLN A 135 8.27 -0.21 -5.72
CA GLN A 135 9.14 -0.81 -4.72
C GLN A 135 9.78 0.28 -3.84
N LEU A 136 10.48 1.23 -4.46
CA LEU A 136 11.15 2.32 -3.73
C LEU A 136 10.16 3.22 -2.98
N LEU A 137 9.01 3.52 -3.57
CA LEU A 137 7.96 4.33 -2.95
C LEU A 137 7.41 3.65 -1.68
N ILE A 138 7.06 2.36 -1.75
CA ILE A 138 6.51 1.62 -0.61
C ILE A 138 7.56 1.46 0.49
N THR A 139 8.82 1.18 0.13
CA THR A 139 9.91 1.11 1.11
C THR A 139 10.11 2.45 1.84
N ALA A 140 10.11 3.57 1.12
CA ALA A 140 10.19 4.89 1.72
C ALA A 140 8.99 5.19 2.64
N ASP A 141 7.78 4.83 2.21
CA ASP A 141 6.56 4.94 3.02
C ASP A 141 6.64 4.10 4.31
N CYS A 142 7.09 2.84 4.23
CA CYS A 142 7.32 1.99 5.40
C CYS A 142 8.31 2.63 6.38
N ASN A 143 9.45 3.10 5.88
CA ASN A 143 10.48 3.71 6.71
C ASN A 143 9.97 4.98 7.42
N TYR A 144 9.17 5.80 6.73
CA TYR A 144 8.51 6.95 7.35
C TYR A 144 7.57 6.53 8.47
N GLU A 145 6.72 5.53 8.22
CA GLU A 145 5.75 5.05 9.21
C GLU A 145 6.42 4.43 10.45
N MET A 146 7.62 3.87 10.29
CA MET A 146 8.41 3.31 11.39
C MET A 146 9.24 4.34 12.16
N LEU A 147 9.34 5.59 11.71
CA LEU A 147 9.99 6.64 12.51
C LEU A 147 9.26 6.82 13.85
N GLU A 148 10.02 6.76 14.95
CA GLU A 148 9.51 7.06 16.31
C GLU A 148 9.03 8.51 16.40
N ASP A 149 9.84 9.45 15.88
CA ASP A 149 9.47 10.86 15.73
C ASP A 149 9.36 11.24 14.24
N LYS A 150 8.16 11.62 13.81
CA LYS A 150 7.88 12.03 12.43
C LYS A 150 8.64 13.29 12.02
N LYS A 151 9.14 14.10 12.96
CA LYS A 151 9.99 15.27 12.66
C LYS A 151 11.35 14.89 12.09
N ASN A 152 11.79 13.64 12.26
CA ASN A 152 13.05 13.14 11.70
C ASN A 152 12.93 12.70 10.23
N TYR A 153 11.97 13.24 9.49
CA TYR A 153 11.67 12.87 8.10
C TYR A 153 12.78 13.17 7.08
N LYS A 154 13.85 13.88 7.44
CA LYS A 154 14.90 14.31 6.48
C LYS A 154 15.54 13.14 5.74
N THR A 155 15.79 12.01 6.42
CA THR A 155 16.32 10.78 5.80
C THR A 155 15.32 10.15 4.83
N ILE A 156 14.03 10.25 5.12
CA ILE A 156 12.94 9.78 4.25
C ILE A 156 12.87 10.59 2.95
N ILE A 157 13.12 11.90 3.00
CA ILE A 157 13.19 12.73 1.78
C ILE A 157 14.25 12.18 0.83
N GLY A 158 15.42 11.74 1.34
CA GLY A 158 16.44 11.08 0.52
C GLY A 158 15.92 9.82 -0.17
N ALA A 159 15.19 8.96 0.54
CA ALA A 159 14.58 7.77 -0.03
C ALA A 159 13.51 8.10 -1.11
N TYR A 160 12.70 9.13 -0.89
CA TYR A 160 11.77 9.62 -1.90
C TYR A 160 12.48 10.22 -3.12
N GLN A 161 13.61 10.90 -2.93
CA GLN A 161 14.42 11.43 -4.04
C GLN A 161 14.96 10.28 -4.91
N VAL A 162 15.46 9.20 -4.31
CA VAL A 162 15.88 8.00 -5.04
C VAL A 162 14.73 7.40 -5.88
N ALA A 163 13.51 7.37 -5.32
CA ALA A 163 12.33 6.94 -6.06
C ALA A 163 11.95 7.93 -7.19
N LEU A 164 12.20 9.22 -7.01
CA LEU A 164 11.94 10.25 -8.02
C LEU A 164 12.88 10.10 -9.21
N ASP A 165 14.15 9.83 -8.93
CA ASP A 165 15.22 9.74 -9.92
C ASP A 165 15.15 8.44 -10.72
N CYS A 166 14.42 7.43 -10.25
CA CYS A 166 14.29 6.13 -10.94
C CYS A 166 13.26 6.12 -12.08
N THR A 167 12.52 7.21 -12.31
CA THR A 167 11.43 7.25 -13.30
C THR A 167 11.33 8.58 -14.02
N ASP A 168 11.01 8.55 -15.31
CA ASP A 168 10.67 9.74 -16.11
C ASP A 168 9.17 10.04 -16.15
N ASN A 169 8.35 9.18 -15.56
CA ASN A 169 6.90 9.33 -15.55
C ASN A 169 6.49 10.55 -14.72
N LYS A 170 5.95 11.59 -15.39
CA LYS A 170 5.53 12.84 -14.73
C LYS A 170 4.52 12.63 -13.61
N GLN A 171 3.59 11.70 -13.77
CA GLN A 171 2.60 11.38 -12.74
C GLN A 171 3.27 10.77 -11.50
N TYR A 172 4.22 9.85 -11.68
CA TYR A 172 5.00 9.30 -10.57
C TYR A 172 5.81 10.37 -9.85
N LYS A 173 6.40 11.32 -10.60
CA LYS A 173 7.07 12.49 -10.03
C LYS A 173 6.10 13.35 -9.21
N THR A 174 4.89 13.59 -9.71
CA THR A 174 3.84 14.32 -8.95
C THR A 174 3.46 13.61 -7.66
N ILE A 175 3.31 12.28 -7.68
CA ILE A 175 2.99 11.50 -6.47
C ILE A 175 4.07 11.71 -5.41
N ILE A 176 5.34 11.57 -5.76
CA ILE A 176 6.45 11.73 -4.81
C ILE A 176 6.52 13.16 -4.27
N ASN A 177 6.40 14.17 -5.13
CA ASN A 177 6.39 15.56 -4.69
C ASN A 177 5.27 15.83 -3.68
N ASN A 178 4.10 15.21 -3.86
CA ASN A 178 3.01 15.27 -2.90
C ASN A 178 3.35 14.54 -1.60
N ARG A 179 4.03 13.37 -1.65
CA ARG A 179 4.51 12.68 -0.45
C ARG A 179 5.45 13.56 0.36
N ILE A 180 6.43 14.18 -0.30
CA ILE A 180 7.42 15.07 0.33
C ILE A 180 6.73 16.27 0.99
N LYS A 181 5.75 16.88 0.31
CA LYS A 181 4.96 17.97 0.91
C LYS A 181 4.19 17.47 2.13
N TYR A 182 3.48 16.36 2.02
CA TYR A 182 2.72 15.78 3.13
C TYR A 182 3.59 15.58 4.39
N ILE A 183 4.77 14.95 4.26
CA ILE A 183 5.62 14.67 5.42
C ILE A 183 6.30 15.93 6.00
N LYS A 184 6.44 17.01 5.21
CA LYS A 184 7.02 18.28 5.66
C LYS A 184 6.03 19.13 6.46
N TYR A 185 4.74 19.01 6.16
CA TYR A 185 3.68 19.88 6.68
C TYR A 185 2.69 19.16 7.62
N GLN A 186 2.90 17.87 7.91
CA GLN A 186 2.28 17.17 9.05
C GLN A 186 3.08 17.42 10.33
#